data_AF-A0A3N5EQ96-F1
#
_entry.id   AF-A0A3N5EQ96-F1
#
_cell.length_a   1.000
_cell.length_b   1.000
_cell.length_c   1.000
_cell.angle_alpha   90.00
_cell.angle_beta   90.00
_cell.angle_gamma   90.00
#
_symmetry.space_group_name_H-M   'P 1'
#
loop_
_entity.id
_entity.type
_entity.pdbx_description
1 polymer ?
#
loop_
_entity_poly.entity_id
_entity_poly.type
_entity_poly.pdbx_seq_one_letter_code
_entity_poly.pdbx_strand_id
1 'polypeptide(L)'
;MPAAAAASLMLACAVPPAGASSHREGPFIASMPKVDATDLYLFRSYEAGRADYVTIVANYQPLQDPYGGPNYFALDSNALYEIHVDNDGDAKEDVSFQFRFRETTRDIALDVGGKQVAIPLVQAGPIDAINPAVQNRRETFTVDVVRGDRRGARQPLTNPGTGSAEFDKPLDNIGTKTFSGAGGYGAYAAKFVQTVAIPGCQPGRVFVGQRKDPFAIAVGPIFDLINLDPLGATTGGRDDLADKNVTAIVLEVPIACLTRGADPVIGAWTTASVRQARLVDGTPPSGLNRATRQGGAWTQVSRLGMPLVNEVVIGLKDKDRFNASK
;
A
#
# COMPACT_ATOMS: atom_id res chain seq x y z
N MET A 1 -9.41 -45.23 -50.63
CA MET A 1 -9.73 -43.88 -50.12
C MET A 1 -9.90 -43.97 -48.61
N PRO A 2 -8.90 -43.64 -47.78
CA PRO A 2 -9.10 -43.61 -46.33
C PRO A 2 -9.60 -42.22 -45.92
N ALA A 3 -10.72 -42.18 -45.20
CA ALA A 3 -11.21 -40.99 -44.54
C ALA A 3 -10.36 -40.73 -43.28
N ALA A 4 -9.57 -39.66 -43.30
CA ALA A 4 -8.84 -39.20 -42.13
C ALA A 4 -9.80 -38.42 -41.22
N ALA A 5 -10.08 -38.97 -40.04
CA ALA A 5 -10.77 -38.27 -38.97
C ALA A 5 -9.81 -37.27 -38.31
N ALA A 6 -10.04 -35.98 -38.51
CA ALA A 6 -9.32 -34.93 -37.80
C ALA A 6 -9.93 -34.78 -36.39
N ALA A 7 -9.25 -35.33 -35.38
CA ALA A 7 -9.56 -35.06 -33.98
C ALA A 7 -8.92 -33.71 -33.60
N SER A 8 -9.73 -32.66 -33.51
CA SER A 8 -9.32 -31.37 -32.98
C SER A 8 -9.02 -31.49 -31.48
N LEU A 9 -7.72 -31.51 -31.13
CA LEU A 9 -7.27 -31.46 -29.75
C LEU A 9 -7.47 -30.04 -29.22
N MET A 10 -8.57 -29.79 -28.50
CA MET A 10 -8.74 -28.56 -27.72
C MET A 10 -7.71 -28.58 -26.58
N LEU A 11 -6.64 -27.80 -26.75
CA LEU A 11 -5.71 -27.49 -25.68
C LEU A 11 -6.41 -26.52 -24.71
N ALA A 12 -7.06 -27.07 -23.69
CA ALA A 12 -7.56 -26.29 -22.57
C ALA A 12 -6.35 -25.81 -21.76
N CYS A 13 -5.88 -24.58 -22.02
CA CYS A 13 -4.96 -23.88 -21.14
C CYS A 13 -5.70 -23.59 -19.82
N ALA A 14 -5.63 -24.51 -18.87
CA ALA A 14 -6.02 -24.26 -17.50
C ALA A 14 -4.96 -23.35 -16.88
N VAL A 15 -5.19 -22.03 -16.94
CA VAL A 15 -4.46 -21.05 -16.13
C VAL A 15 -4.88 -21.29 -14.68
N PRO A 16 -3.99 -21.60 -13.73
CA PRO A 16 -4.36 -21.62 -12.32
C PRO A 16 -4.82 -20.21 -11.90
N PRO A 17 -5.81 -20.08 -11.01
CA PRO A 17 -6.36 -18.77 -10.69
C PRO A 17 -5.33 -17.93 -9.93
N ALA A 18 -4.68 -17.00 -10.62
CA ALA A 18 -4.13 -15.80 -9.99
C ALA A 18 -5.29 -14.81 -9.79
N GLY A 19 -6.02 -14.98 -8.69
CA GLY A 19 -7.02 -14.02 -8.22
C GLY A 19 -6.49 -13.30 -6.98
N ALA A 20 -6.65 -11.98 -6.89
CA ALA A 20 -6.22 -11.21 -5.71
C ALA A 20 -7.07 -9.94 -5.54
N SER A 21 -7.66 -9.65 -4.37
CA SER A 21 -8.21 -8.32 -3.94
C SER A 21 -8.56 -8.22 -2.42
N SER A 22 -8.93 -7.06 -1.87
CA SER A 22 -9.40 -6.75 -0.50
C SER A 22 -9.67 -5.23 -0.35
N HIS A 23 -10.58 -4.86 0.56
CA HIS A 23 -11.01 -3.57 1.12
C HIS A 23 -12.05 -3.81 2.30
N ARG A 24 -11.64 -4.39 3.44
CA ARG A 24 -12.49 -4.80 4.60
C ARG A 24 -13.45 -5.98 4.35
N GLU A 25 -13.36 -6.71 3.24
CA GLU A 25 -14.37 -7.74 2.91
C GLU A 25 -14.06 -9.11 3.49
N GLY A 26 -12.79 -9.40 3.79
CA GLY A 26 -12.44 -10.58 4.59
C GLY A 26 -12.80 -10.35 6.07
N PRO A 27 -13.48 -11.30 6.75
CA PRO A 27 -13.83 -11.14 8.17
C PRO A 27 -12.62 -10.81 9.05
N PHE A 28 -11.46 -11.42 8.80
CA PHE A 28 -10.27 -11.16 9.60
C PHE A 28 -9.61 -9.82 9.27
N ILE A 29 -9.47 -9.47 7.98
CA ILE A 29 -8.83 -8.22 7.56
C ILE A 29 -9.65 -6.99 7.98
N ALA A 30 -10.98 -7.11 8.06
CA ALA A 30 -11.86 -6.07 8.61
C ALA A 30 -11.51 -5.69 10.06
N SER A 31 -10.86 -6.58 10.83
CA SER A 31 -10.36 -6.29 12.18
C SER A 31 -8.97 -5.65 12.22
N MET A 32 -8.30 -5.51 11.06
CA MET A 32 -6.94 -5.02 10.90
C MET A 32 -6.82 -3.97 9.78
N PRO A 33 -7.53 -2.83 9.87
CA PRO A 33 -7.63 -1.86 8.77
C PRO A 33 -6.27 -1.32 8.28
N LYS A 34 -5.26 -1.26 9.17
CA LYS A 34 -3.92 -0.77 8.83
C LYS A 34 -3.16 -1.62 7.80
N VAL A 35 -3.56 -2.88 7.61
CA VAL A 35 -2.92 -3.83 6.68
C VAL A 35 -3.86 -4.26 5.56
N ASP A 36 -4.99 -3.57 5.43
CA ASP A 36 -5.99 -3.82 4.41
C ASP A 36 -5.57 -3.12 3.12
N ALA A 37 -5.09 -3.91 2.14
CA ALA A 37 -4.91 -3.43 0.77
C ALA A 37 -6.27 -3.02 0.19
N THR A 38 -6.30 -2.10 -0.77
CA THR A 38 -7.52 -1.69 -1.50
C THR A 38 -7.41 -1.95 -2.99
N ASP A 39 -6.27 -1.56 -3.58
CA ASP A 39 -6.05 -1.61 -5.03
C ASP A 39 -4.55 -1.73 -5.37
N LEU A 40 -4.27 -2.31 -6.54
CA LEU A 40 -2.94 -2.36 -7.12
C LEU A 40 -3.04 -1.87 -8.56
N TYR A 41 -2.21 -0.89 -8.88
CA TYR A 41 -2.07 -0.39 -10.24
C TYR A 41 -0.65 -0.64 -10.71
N LEU A 42 -0.52 -1.09 -11.96
CA LEU A 42 0.75 -1.35 -12.62
C LEU A 42 0.67 -0.79 -14.03
N PHE A 43 1.55 0.16 -14.35
CA PHE A 43 1.57 0.76 -15.68
C PHE A 43 2.96 1.25 -16.05
N ARG A 44 3.28 1.23 -17.34
CA ARG A 44 4.47 1.89 -17.87
C ARG A 44 4.34 3.40 -17.62
N SER A 45 5.38 4.01 -17.07
CA SER A 45 5.35 5.43 -16.72
C SER A 45 5.11 6.28 -17.97
N TYR A 46 4.14 7.18 -17.89
CA TYR A 46 3.77 8.12 -18.95
C TYR A 46 4.36 9.52 -18.72
N GLU A 47 5.17 9.70 -17.66
CA GLU A 47 5.88 10.94 -17.42
C GLU A 47 6.98 11.16 -18.48
N ALA A 48 7.14 12.41 -18.93
CA ALA A 48 8.14 12.76 -19.94
C ALA A 48 9.55 12.33 -19.49
N GLY A 49 10.26 11.59 -20.35
CA GLY A 49 11.59 11.06 -20.05
C GLY A 49 11.62 9.83 -19.13
N ARG A 50 10.46 9.28 -18.74
CA ARG A 50 10.34 8.10 -17.87
C ARG A 50 9.80 6.86 -18.57
N ALA A 51 9.79 6.86 -19.90
CA ALA A 51 9.23 5.76 -20.68
C ALA A 51 9.89 4.40 -20.36
N ASP A 52 11.14 4.33 -19.88
CA ASP A 52 11.79 3.05 -19.55
C ASP A 52 11.51 2.55 -18.12
N TYR A 53 10.43 3.01 -17.51
CA TYR A 53 10.06 2.69 -16.13
C TYR A 53 8.64 2.16 -16.03
N VAL A 54 8.41 1.37 -14.98
CA VAL A 54 7.09 0.90 -14.55
C VAL A 54 6.75 1.55 -13.22
N THR A 55 5.56 2.13 -13.13
CA THR A 55 4.98 2.62 -11.89
C THR A 55 4.06 1.57 -11.30
N ILE A 56 4.30 1.21 -10.05
CA ILE A 56 3.51 0.28 -9.25
C ILE A 56 2.92 1.07 -8.07
N VAL A 57 1.62 0.98 -7.87
CA VAL A 57 0.90 1.65 -6.78
C VAL A 57 0.11 0.62 -6.00
N ALA A 58 0.49 0.36 -4.75
CA ALA A 58 -0.27 -0.47 -3.83
C ALA A 58 -0.97 0.43 -2.80
N ASN A 59 -2.30 0.47 -2.85
CA ASN A 59 -3.12 1.26 -1.93
C ASN A 59 -3.51 0.45 -0.70
N TYR A 60 -3.55 1.11 0.45
CA TYR A 60 -3.86 0.55 1.76
C TYR A 60 -4.73 1.51 2.57
N GLN A 61 -5.42 0.97 3.58
CA GLN A 61 -6.29 1.71 4.50
C GLN A 61 -7.38 2.49 3.76
N PRO A 62 -8.52 1.86 3.46
CA PRO A 62 -9.57 2.51 2.71
C PRO A 62 -10.33 3.60 3.47
N LEU A 63 -11.19 4.34 2.74
CA LEU A 63 -12.21 5.24 3.29
C LEU A 63 -11.64 6.30 4.26
N GLN A 64 -10.53 6.93 3.90
CA GLN A 64 -9.84 7.85 4.79
C GLN A 64 -10.46 9.26 4.76
N ASP A 65 -11.02 9.65 5.91
CA ASP A 65 -11.59 10.98 6.15
C ASP A 65 -10.63 11.90 6.94
N PRO A 66 -10.40 13.15 6.50
CA PRO A 66 -9.41 14.06 7.08
C PRO A 66 -9.76 14.55 8.51
N TYR A 67 -11.00 14.38 8.97
CA TYR A 67 -11.47 14.83 10.29
C TYR A 67 -11.42 13.73 11.38
N GLY A 68 -10.92 12.54 11.07
CA GLY A 68 -10.86 11.40 12.01
C GLY A 68 -9.79 11.47 13.12
N GLY A 69 -9.25 12.65 13.42
CA GLY A 69 -8.15 12.85 14.37
C GLY A 69 -8.50 12.52 15.83
N PRO A 70 -7.52 12.53 16.75
CA PRO A 70 -6.11 12.93 16.57
C PRO A 70 -5.21 11.81 16.01
N ASN A 71 -5.76 10.62 15.77
CA ASN A 71 -5.06 9.51 15.14
C ASN A 71 -5.55 9.33 13.71
N TYR A 72 -4.64 9.46 12.76
CA TYR A 72 -4.93 9.34 11.34
C TYR A 72 -4.50 7.97 10.81
N PHE A 73 -4.25 7.85 9.52
CA PHE A 73 -4.17 6.59 8.78
C PHE A 73 -2.72 6.13 8.63
N ALA A 74 -2.02 6.04 9.76
CA ALA A 74 -0.68 5.48 9.80
C ALA A 74 -0.68 3.96 9.61
N LEU A 75 0.22 3.47 8.75
CA LEU A 75 0.46 2.05 8.55
C LEU A 75 0.98 1.37 9.83
N ASP A 76 0.81 0.07 9.95
CA ASP A 76 1.19 -0.66 11.16
C ASP A 76 2.72 -0.87 11.20
N SER A 77 3.37 -0.30 12.22
CA SER A 77 4.81 -0.48 12.47
C SER A 77 5.22 -1.93 12.73
N ASN A 78 4.27 -2.80 13.06
CA ASN A 78 4.50 -4.22 13.25
C ASN A 78 4.28 -5.04 11.98
N ALA A 79 3.69 -4.49 10.92
CA ALA A 79 3.39 -5.21 9.70
C ALA A 79 4.50 -5.10 8.64
N LEU A 80 4.63 -6.16 7.84
CA LEU A 80 5.48 -6.22 6.66
C LEU A 80 4.56 -6.05 5.44
N TYR A 81 4.82 -5.04 4.61
CA TYR A 81 4.11 -4.81 3.36
C TYR A 81 5.03 -5.17 2.22
N GLU A 82 4.52 -5.85 1.19
CA GLU A 82 5.35 -6.36 0.11
C GLU A 82 4.65 -6.12 -1.23
N ILE A 83 5.39 -5.61 -2.22
CA ILE A 83 4.99 -5.63 -3.63
C ILE A 83 5.80 -6.72 -4.30
N HIS A 84 5.12 -7.67 -4.93
CA HIS A 84 5.71 -8.81 -5.61
C HIS A 84 5.61 -8.64 -7.12
N VAL A 85 6.61 -9.13 -7.83
CA VAL A 85 6.66 -9.22 -9.29
C VAL A 85 7.03 -10.65 -9.66
N ASP A 86 6.21 -11.23 -10.53
CA ASP A 86 6.46 -12.48 -11.26
C ASP A 86 6.89 -12.09 -12.68
N ASN A 87 8.03 -12.61 -13.14
CA ASN A 87 8.56 -12.34 -14.47
C ASN A 87 8.89 -13.60 -15.27
N ASP A 88 8.37 -14.76 -14.85
CA ASP A 88 8.46 -16.00 -15.61
C ASP A 88 7.12 -16.77 -15.75
N GLY A 89 6.05 -16.24 -15.17
CA GLY A 89 4.68 -16.70 -15.35
C GLY A 89 4.31 -17.91 -14.50
N ASP A 90 5.12 -18.27 -13.50
CA ASP A 90 4.84 -19.39 -12.60
C ASP A 90 3.93 -19.03 -11.40
N ALA A 91 3.50 -17.76 -11.33
CA ALA A 91 2.71 -17.17 -10.27
C ALA A 91 3.39 -17.15 -8.88
N LYS A 92 4.72 -17.19 -8.84
CA LYS A 92 5.53 -16.96 -7.65
C LYS A 92 6.40 -15.73 -7.84
N GLU A 93 6.81 -15.13 -6.74
CA GLU A 93 7.58 -13.90 -6.80
C GLU A 93 9.03 -14.14 -7.21
N ASP A 94 9.50 -13.39 -8.21
CA ASP A 94 10.91 -13.29 -8.60
C ASP A 94 11.58 -12.06 -8.00
N VAL A 95 10.80 -11.00 -7.78
CA VAL A 95 11.26 -9.76 -7.15
C VAL A 95 10.22 -9.33 -6.13
N SER A 96 10.67 -9.02 -4.91
CA SER A 96 9.82 -8.45 -3.86
C SER A 96 10.42 -7.16 -3.32
N PHE A 97 9.61 -6.11 -3.24
CA PHE A 97 9.93 -4.88 -2.53
C PHE A 97 9.24 -4.91 -1.17
N GLN A 98 10.03 -4.94 -0.10
CA GLN A 98 9.57 -5.07 1.27
C GLN A 98 9.63 -3.74 2.01
N PHE A 99 8.48 -3.29 2.49
CA PHE A 99 8.33 -2.03 3.21
C PHE A 99 8.13 -2.30 4.70
N ARG A 100 8.85 -1.53 5.51
CA ARG A 100 8.70 -1.49 6.97
C ARG A 100 8.49 -0.06 7.40
N PHE A 101 7.43 0.17 8.15
CA PHE A 101 7.07 1.49 8.67
C PHE A 101 7.49 1.63 10.12
N ARG A 102 7.80 2.85 10.52
CA ARG A 102 8.11 3.21 11.90
C ARG A 102 7.47 4.54 12.24
N GLU A 103 7.00 4.62 13.48
CA GLU A 103 6.47 5.85 14.05
C GLU A 103 7.31 6.28 15.25
N THR A 104 7.51 7.59 15.35
CA THR A 104 8.11 8.23 16.52
C THR A 104 7.31 9.47 16.90
N THR A 105 7.38 9.85 18.17
CA THR A 105 6.78 11.08 18.69
C THR A 105 7.86 11.97 19.28
N ARG A 106 7.71 13.29 19.13
CA ARG A 106 8.57 14.31 19.75
C ARG A 106 8.12 14.70 21.16
N ASP A 107 6.92 14.28 21.57
CA ASP A 107 6.30 14.66 22.85
C ASP A 107 6.27 16.18 23.04
N ILE A 108 5.82 16.90 21.99
CA ILE A 108 5.75 18.37 22.03
C ILE A 108 4.84 18.79 23.19
N ALA A 109 5.36 19.68 24.03
CA ALA A 109 4.64 20.24 25.17
C ALA A 109 4.54 21.77 25.09
N LEU A 110 3.42 22.30 25.57
CA LEU A 110 3.17 23.75 25.70
C LEU A 110 3.32 24.16 27.16
N ASP A 111 3.79 25.38 27.41
CA ASP A 111 3.78 25.97 28.75
C ASP A 111 2.37 26.43 29.12
N VAL A 112 1.78 25.79 30.13
CA VAL A 112 0.47 26.11 30.69
C VAL A 112 0.65 26.49 32.17
N GLY A 113 0.87 27.79 32.41
CA GLY A 113 1.01 28.31 33.77
C GLY A 113 2.29 27.85 34.47
N GLY A 114 3.42 27.82 33.76
CA GLY A 114 4.73 27.39 34.26
C GLY A 114 4.94 25.88 34.25
N LYS A 115 4.05 25.13 33.59
CA LYS A 115 4.10 23.67 33.50
C LYS A 115 4.09 23.25 32.04
N GLN A 116 5.06 22.42 31.64
CA GLN A 116 5.06 21.80 30.33
C GLN A 116 4.00 20.69 30.26
N VAL A 117 3.01 20.87 29.38
CA VAL A 117 1.93 19.91 29.15
C VAL A 117 2.01 19.39 27.72
N ALA A 118 2.20 18.08 27.57
CA ALA A 118 2.23 17.40 26.26
C ALA A 118 0.92 17.58 25.50
N ILE A 119 1.01 17.87 24.20
CA ILE A 119 -0.17 18.03 23.34
C ILE A 119 -0.68 16.68 22.84
N PRO A 120 -2.00 16.50 22.66
CA PRO A 120 -2.57 15.28 22.08
C PRO A 120 -2.55 15.26 20.54
N LEU A 121 -1.97 16.28 19.89
CA LEU A 121 -2.02 16.49 18.45
C LEU A 121 -0.74 16.01 17.75
N VAL A 122 -0.83 15.65 16.47
CA VAL A 122 0.31 15.20 15.65
C VAL A 122 1.22 16.35 15.18
N GLN A 123 0.88 17.60 15.51
CA GLN A 123 1.59 18.81 15.15
C GLN A 123 1.26 19.98 16.09
N ALA A 124 2.19 20.92 16.20
CA ALA A 124 2.10 22.14 17.01
C ALA A 124 2.23 23.42 16.17
N GLY A 125 1.80 23.39 14.90
CA GLY A 125 1.87 24.53 13.99
C GLY A 125 1.66 24.13 12.53
N PRO A 126 1.77 25.10 11.60
CA PRO A 126 1.78 24.84 10.16
C PRO A 126 2.97 23.96 9.76
N ILE A 127 2.77 23.13 8.73
CA ILE A 127 3.78 22.21 8.19
C ILE A 127 3.86 22.39 6.68
N ASP A 128 5.06 22.70 6.20
CA ASP A 128 5.38 22.80 4.78
C ASP A 128 6.72 22.14 4.42
N ALA A 129 7.53 21.70 5.39
CA ALA A 129 8.83 21.07 5.17
C ALA A 129 8.84 19.59 5.55
N ILE A 130 9.89 18.86 5.18
CA ILE A 130 10.10 17.48 5.65
C ILE A 130 10.59 17.54 7.10
N ASN A 131 9.90 16.83 8.00
CA ASN A 131 10.29 16.67 9.40
C ASN A 131 10.54 17.98 10.20
N PRO A 132 9.72 19.04 10.07
CA PRO A 132 9.92 20.30 10.78
C PRO A 132 9.73 20.12 12.28
N ALA A 133 10.37 20.94 13.12
CA ALA A 133 10.34 20.79 14.59
C ALA A 133 8.91 20.78 15.19
N VAL A 134 7.95 21.41 14.52
CA VAL A 134 6.53 21.47 14.94
C VAL A 134 5.74 20.19 14.65
N GLN A 135 6.29 19.22 13.92
CA GLN A 135 5.65 17.93 13.66
C GLN A 135 5.83 17.01 14.89
N ASN A 136 4.75 16.70 15.60
CA ASN A 136 4.81 15.87 16.81
C ASN A 136 4.95 14.39 16.48
N ARG A 137 4.22 13.88 15.47
CA ARG A 137 4.31 12.49 14.99
C ARG A 137 5.12 12.42 13.70
N ARG A 138 6.18 11.63 13.68
CA ARG A 138 7.01 11.36 12.50
C ARG A 138 6.85 9.91 12.07
N GLU A 139 6.55 9.71 10.80
CA GLU A 139 6.50 8.40 10.16
C GLU A 139 7.68 8.26 9.20
N THR A 140 8.40 7.15 9.28
CA THR A 140 9.47 6.80 8.35
C THR A 140 9.25 5.40 7.81
N PHE A 141 9.92 5.07 6.71
CA PHE A 141 9.91 3.74 6.14
C PHE A 141 11.26 3.37 5.54
N THR A 142 11.50 2.07 5.45
CA THR A 142 12.60 1.47 4.67
C THR A 142 12.02 0.62 3.56
N VAL A 143 12.79 0.44 2.49
CA VAL A 143 12.45 -0.48 1.39
C VAL A 143 13.63 -1.40 1.12
N ASP A 144 13.40 -2.71 1.19
CA ASP A 144 14.37 -3.72 0.76
C ASP A 144 13.91 -4.33 -0.56
N VAL A 145 14.82 -4.56 -1.51
CA VAL A 145 14.58 -5.47 -2.65
C VAL A 145 15.09 -6.86 -2.30
N VAL A 146 14.29 -7.86 -2.61
CA VAL A 146 14.61 -9.29 -2.55
C VAL A 146 14.44 -9.86 -3.95
N ARG A 147 15.40 -10.67 -4.40
CA ARG A 147 15.33 -11.35 -5.70
C ARG A 147 15.35 -12.87 -5.47
N GLY A 148 14.44 -13.58 -6.12
CA GLY A 148 14.03 -14.95 -5.78
C GLY A 148 13.04 -14.98 -4.60
N ASP A 149 13.09 -16.05 -3.81
CA ASP A 149 12.21 -16.26 -2.65
C ASP A 149 12.13 -15.02 -1.75
N ARG A 150 10.91 -14.54 -1.45
CA ARG A 150 10.68 -13.32 -0.65
C ARG A 150 11.22 -13.37 0.78
N ARG A 151 11.72 -14.51 1.26
CA ARG A 151 12.37 -14.66 2.56
C ARG A 151 13.89 -14.80 2.44
N GLY A 152 14.43 -14.62 1.24
CA GLY A 152 15.85 -14.61 0.92
C GLY A 152 16.60 -13.35 1.35
N ALA A 153 17.74 -13.11 0.69
CA ALA A 153 18.63 -11.99 1.00
C ALA A 153 17.99 -10.64 0.64
N ARG A 154 17.98 -9.73 1.60
CA ARG A 154 17.45 -8.36 1.47
C ARG A 154 18.57 -7.39 1.13
N GLN A 155 18.31 -6.49 0.18
CA GLN A 155 19.21 -5.40 -0.14
C GLN A 155 18.46 -4.07 -0.02
N PRO A 156 18.94 -3.10 0.77
CA PRO A 156 18.21 -1.86 0.98
C PRO A 156 18.23 -0.99 -0.27
N LEU A 157 17.10 -0.35 -0.56
CA LEU A 157 17.07 0.84 -1.40
C LEU A 157 17.59 2.02 -0.58
N THR A 158 18.39 2.88 -1.21
CA THR A 158 19.01 4.02 -0.53
C THR A 158 18.82 5.31 -1.29
N ASN A 159 18.75 6.44 -0.61
CA ASN A 159 18.84 7.75 -1.24
C ASN A 159 20.24 7.88 -1.90
N PRO A 160 20.34 8.16 -3.22
CA PRO A 160 21.63 8.19 -3.92
C PRO A 160 22.53 9.37 -3.49
N GLY A 161 21.96 10.46 -2.97
CA GLY A 161 22.71 11.63 -2.51
C GLY A 161 23.24 11.50 -1.08
N THR A 162 22.51 10.80 -0.19
CA THR A 162 22.87 10.70 1.23
C THR A 162 23.31 9.31 1.68
N GLY A 163 23.02 8.26 0.90
CA GLY A 163 23.22 6.87 1.29
C GLY A 163 22.23 6.34 2.35
N SER A 164 21.26 7.16 2.79
CA SER A 164 20.25 6.74 3.78
C SER A 164 19.32 5.67 3.22
N ALA A 165 19.04 4.62 3.99
CA ALA A 165 18.00 3.63 3.69
C ALA A 165 16.64 3.95 4.36
N GLU A 166 16.58 5.00 5.16
CA GLU A 166 15.35 5.48 5.80
C GLU A 166 14.82 6.72 5.06
N PHE A 167 13.53 6.71 4.79
CA PHE A 167 12.78 7.74 4.06
C PHE A 167 11.62 8.25 4.92
N ASP A 168 11.36 9.56 4.89
CA ASP A 168 10.22 10.15 5.58
C ASP A 168 8.91 9.90 4.80
N LYS A 169 7.82 9.66 5.53
CA LYS A 169 6.44 9.67 5.01
C LYS A 169 5.79 11.02 5.40
N PRO A 170 5.05 11.69 4.51
CA PRO A 170 4.27 12.86 4.89
C PRO A 170 3.19 12.47 5.91
N LEU A 171 2.91 13.37 6.85
CA LEU A 171 1.65 13.36 7.60
C LEU A 171 0.47 13.28 6.63
N ASP A 172 -0.61 12.63 7.04
CA ASP A 172 -1.85 12.61 6.26
C ASP A 172 -2.48 14.01 6.16
N ASN A 173 -3.44 14.20 5.26
CA ASN A 173 -4.12 15.48 5.09
C ASN A 173 -5.09 15.76 6.26
N ILE A 174 -4.58 16.41 7.29
CA ILE A 174 -5.32 16.75 8.52
C ILE A 174 -5.95 18.15 8.50
N GLY A 175 -5.98 18.83 7.35
CA GLY A 175 -6.71 20.08 7.14
C GLY A 175 -5.87 21.31 6.81
N THR A 176 -6.57 22.36 6.37
CA THR A 176 -5.99 23.57 5.75
C THR A 176 -5.20 24.45 6.72
N LYS A 177 -5.48 24.40 8.03
CA LYS A 177 -4.68 25.12 9.04
C LYS A 177 -3.25 24.58 9.14
N THR A 178 -3.08 23.27 8.96
CA THR A 178 -1.76 22.65 8.98
C THR A 178 -1.02 22.92 7.67
N PHE A 179 -1.69 22.79 6.53
CA PHE A 179 -1.04 22.84 5.20
C PHE A 179 -1.30 24.13 4.43
N SER A 180 -1.43 25.28 5.11
CA SER A 180 -1.48 26.60 4.48
C SER A 180 -2.55 26.78 3.39
N GLY A 181 -3.76 26.24 3.60
CA GLY A 181 -4.91 26.45 2.72
C GLY A 181 -5.28 25.27 1.81
N ALA A 182 -6.19 25.52 0.88
CA ALA A 182 -6.64 24.53 -0.10
C ALA A 182 -5.51 24.19 -1.07
N GLY A 183 -5.27 22.89 -1.31
CA GLY A 183 -4.20 22.41 -2.20
C GLY A 183 -2.79 22.38 -1.58
N GLY A 184 -2.57 23.03 -0.44
CA GLY A 184 -1.23 23.06 0.16
C GLY A 184 -0.72 21.70 0.64
N TYR A 185 -1.63 20.76 0.97
CA TYR A 185 -1.25 19.37 1.21
C TYR A 185 -0.58 18.71 0.00
N GLY A 186 -1.06 18.97 -1.22
CA GLY A 186 -0.47 18.41 -2.44
C GLY A 186 0.95 18.90 -2.66
N ALA A 187 1.19 20.21 -2.49
CA ALA A 187 2.52 20.80 -2.58
C ALA A 187 3.47 20.29 -1.48
N TYR A 188 2.95 20.07 -0.27
CA TYR A 188 3.69 19.45 0.82
C TYR A 188 4.06 17.99 0.50
N ALA A 189 3.08 17.15 0.14
CA ALA A 189 3.29 15.73 -0.14
C ALA A 189 4.19 15.48 -1.36
N ALA A 190 4.21 16.39 -2.34
CA ALA A 190 5.11 16.30 -3.50
C ALA A 190 6.60 16.31 -3.11
N LYS A 191 6.97 16.93 -1.97
CA LYS A 191 8.35 16.96 -1.46
C LYS A 191 8.85 15.57 -1.01
N PHE A 192 7.94 14.60 -0.86
CA PHE A 192 8.25 13.24 -0.41
C PHE A 192 8.37 12.23 -1.57
N VAL A 193 8.29 12.69 -2.82
CA VAL A 193 8.69 11.87 -3.97
C VAL A 193 10.22 11.86 -4.02
N GLN A 194 10.82 10.69 -3.78
CA GLN A 194 12.26 10.58 -3.57
C GLN A 194 12.90 9.65 -4.59
N THR A 195 14.03 10.07 -5.17
CA THR A 195 14.87 9.20 -5.97
C THR A 195 15.53 8.15 -5.08
N VAL A 196 15.56 6.91 -5.56
CA VAL A 196 16.15 5.77 -4.84
C VAL A 196 17.14 5.03 -5.72
N ALA A 197 18.32 4.76 -5.18
CA ALA A 197 19.23 3.78 -5.72
C ALA A 197 18.68 2.39 -5.41
N ILE A 198 18.38 1.63 -6.46
CA ILE A 198 17.97 0.23 -6.36
C ILE A 198 19.22 -0.61 -6.67
N PRO A 199 19.66 -1.50 -5.77
CA PRO A 199 20.87 -2.30 -5.98
C PRO A 199 20.84 -3.05 -7.32
N GLY A 200 21.85 -2.82 -8.17
CA GLY A 200 21.97 -3.44 -9.50
C GLY A 200 21.10 -2.81 -10.59
N CYS A 201 20.51 -1.64 -10.35
CA CYS A 201 19.54 -1.00 -11.23
C CYS A 201 19.85 0.48 -11.46
N GLN A 202 19.29 1.04 -12.53
CA GLN A 202 19.19 2.50 -12.66
C GLN A 202 18.31 3.06 -11.52
N PRO A 203 18.52 4.31 -11.09
CA PRO A 203 17.72 4.91 -10.02
C PRO A 203 16.23 4.94 -10.35
N GLY A 204 15.41 4.54 -9.37
CA GLY A 204 13.95 4.63 -9.42
C GLY A 204 13.41 5.80 -8.59
N ARG A 205 12.10 5.79 -8.32
CA ARG A 205 11.46 6.70 -7.38
C ARG A 205 10.58 5.93 -6.39
N VAL A 206 10.46 6.46 -5.18
CA VAL A 206 9.53 5.98 -4.16
C VAL A 206 8.70 7.13 -3.61
N PHE A 207 7.46 6.83 -3.26
CA PHE A 207 6.61 7.69 -2.47
C PHE A 207 5.69 6.82 -1.60
N VAL A 208 5.50 7.18 -0.34
CA VAL A 208 4.43 6.62 0.49
C VAL A 208 3.65 7.76 1.09
N GLY A 209 2.32 7.73 1.06
CA GLY A 209 1.48 8.72 1.72
C GLY A 209 0.06 8.80 1.18
N GLN A 210 -0.76 9.67 1.77
CA GLN A 210 -2.18 9.75 1.43
C GLN A 210 -2.41 10.35 0.03
N ARG A 211 -3.33 9.76 -0.74
CA ARG A 211 -3.81 10.19 -2.06
C ARG A 211 -5.33 10.00 -2.15
N LYS A 212 -6.00 10.77 -3.03
CA LYS A 212 -7.40 10.52 -3.39
C LYS A 212 -7.52 9.10 -3.94
N ASP A 213 -8.55 8.39 -3.52
CA ASP A 213 -8.80 7.03 -4.00
C ASP A 213 -9.06 7.04 -5.51
N PRO A 214 -8.19 6.44 -6.35
CA PRO A 214 -8.33 6.55 -7.79
C PRO A 214 -9.46 5.68 -8.35
N PHE A 215 -10.01 4.75 -7.56
CA PHE A 215 -11.11 3.90 -8.00
C PHE A 215 -12.44 4.65 -7.95
N ALA A 216 -13.35 4.36 -8.90
CA ALA A 216 -14.67 4.96 -8.97
C ALA A 216 -15.71 3.86 -8.95
N ILE A 217 -16.56 3.84 -7.91
CA ILE A 217 -17.44 2.70 -7.66
C ILE A 217 -18.65 3.09 -6.81
N ALA A 218 -19.80 2.52 -7.15
CA ALA A 218 -21.02 2.57 -6.33
C ALA A 218 -20.95 1.49 -5.24
N VAL A 219 -20.09 1.69 -4.23
CA VAL A 219 -19.84 0.73 -3.15
C VAL A 219 -21.14 0.27 -2.48
N GLY A 220 -22.00 1.23 -2.11
CA GLY A 220 -23.26 0.92 -1.42
C GLY A 220 -24.14 -0.03 -2.22
N PRO A 221 -24.52 0.33 -3.46
CA PRO A 221 -25.29 -0.55 -4.35
C PRO A 221 -24.65 -1.91 -4.63
N ILE A 222 -23.31 -1.99 -4.77
CA ILE A 222 -22.64 -3.27 -5.04
C ILE A 222 -22.76 -4.23 -3.86
N PHE A 223 -22.56 -3.74 -2.63
CA PHE A 223 -22.67 -4.57 -1.44
C PHE A 223 -24.11 -4.71 -0.90
N ASP A 224 -25.03 -3.88 -1.39
CA ASP A 224 -26.48 -4.10 -1.30
C ASP A 224 -26.94 -5.02 -2.45
N LEU A 225 -26.42 -6.25 -2.48
CA LEU A 225 -26.84 -7.32 -3.41
C LEU A 225 -26.70 -7.00 -4.91
N ILE A 226 -25.66 -6.25 -5.31
CA ILE A 226 -25.42 -5.87 -6.72
C ILE A 226 -26.65 -5.15 -7.30
N ASN A 227 -27.11 -4.12 -6.59
CA ASN A 227 -28.28 -3.32 -6.93
C ASN A 227 -27.94 -2.18 -7.92
N LEU A 228 -27.50 -2.56 -9.12
CA LEU A 228 -27.17 -1.64 -10.21
C LEU A 228 -28.30 -1.56 -11.24
N ASP A 229 -28.35 -0.48 -12.02
CA ASP A 229 -29.23 -0.36 -13.19
C ASP A 229 -28.43 -0.68 -14.48
N PRO A 230 -28.38 -1.95 -14.93
CA PRO A 230 -27.58 -2.34 -16.09
C PRO A 230 -28.13 -1.85 -17.43
N LEU A 231 -29.37 -1.34 -17.47
CA LEU A 231 -30.00 -0.81 -18.68
C LEU A 231 -30.10 0.73 -18.69
N GLY A 232 -29.68 1.37 -17.60
CA GLY A 232 -29.66 2.81 -17.44
C GLY A 232 -28.63 3.51 -18.31
N ALA A 233 -28.61 4.85 -18.23
CA ALA A 233 -27.62 5.65 -18.93
C ALA A 233 -26.20 5.35 -18.42
N THR A 234 -25.23 5.27 -19.33
CA THR A 234 -23.81 5.01 -18.99
C THR A 234 -23.09 6.24 -18.41
N THR A 235 -23.79 7.36 -18.26
CA THR A 235 -23.25 8.64 -17.79
C THR A 235 -23.77 8.98 -16.39
N GLY A 236 -22.92 9.56 -15.54
CA GLY A 236 -23.32 10.01 -14.19
C GLY A 236 -23.35 8.91 -13.13
N GLY A 237 -22.58 7.84 -13.31
CA GLY A 237 -22.45 6.75 -12.33
C GLY A 237 -22.05 7.27 -10.94
N ARG A 238 -22.64 6.66 -9.91
CA ARG A 238 -22.34 6.95 -8.51
C ARG A 238 -20.91 6.54 -8.17
N ASP A 239 -20.14 7.46 -7.57
CA ASP A 239 -18.82 7.19 -7.01
C ASP A 239 -18.85 7.49 -5.51
N ASP A 240 -18.97 6.44 -4.70
CA ASP A 240 -18.97 6.52 -3.23
C ASP A 240 -17.56 6.79 -2.65
N LEU A 241 -16.51 6.73 -3.49
CA LEU A 241 -15.12 6.99 -3.10
C LEU A 241 -14.63 8.38 -3.55
N ALA A 242 -15.49 9.18 -4.18
CA ALA A 242 -15.12 10.46 -4.78
C ALA A 242 -14.45 11.43 -3.80
N ASP A 243 -14.84 11.41 -2.53
CA ASP A 243 -14.32 12.25 -1.44
C ASP A 243 -13.37 11.52 -0.49
N LYS A 244 -12.99 10.27 -0.80
CA LYS A 244 -12.18 9.41 0.05
C LYS A 244 -10.72 9.39 -0.37
N ASN A 245 -9.86 9.14 0.63
CA ASN A 245 -8.45 8.92 0.41
C ASN A 245 -8.04 7.49 0.79
N VAL A 246 -6.84 7.12 0.35
CA VAL A 246 -6.11 5.90 0.67
C VAL A 246 -4.65 6.23 0.96
N THR A 247 -3.93 5.34 1.61
CA THR A 247 -2.46 5.42 1.74
C THR A 247 -1.83 4.68 0.56
N ALA A 248 -1.19 5.41 -0.35
CA ALA A 248 -0.53 4.83 -1.51
C ALA A 248 0.94 4.53 -1.20
N ILE A 249 1.37 3.29 -1.45
CA ILE A 249 2.78 2.90 -1.58
C ILE A 249 3.11 2.87 -3.07
N VAL A 250 4.00 3.75 -3.51
CA VAL A 250 4.32 3.96 -4.93
C VAL A 250 5.80 3.68 -5.18
N LEU A 251 6.08 2.85 -6.17
CA LEU A 251 7.41 2.62 -6.72
C LEU A 251 7.41 2.88 -8.22
N GLU A 252 8.42 3.61 -8.69
CA GLU A 252 8.77 3.65 -10.10
C GLU A 252 10.12 2.95 -10.29
N VAL A 253 10.14 1.86 -11.04
CA VAL A 253 11.30 0.96 -11.19
C VAL A 253 11.67 0.85 -12.68
N PRO A 254 12.97 0.84 -13.05
CA PRO A 254 13.36 0.59 -14.43
C PRO A 254 12.80 -0.74 -14.96
N ILE A 255 12.29 -0.76 -16.19
CA ILE A 255 11.76 -1.98 -16.83
C ILE A 255 12.78 -3.12 -16.79
N ALA A 256 14.05 -2.82 -17.11
CA ALA A 256 15.15 -3.79 -17.13
C ALA A 256 15.44 -4.45 -15.77
N CYS A 257 14.87 -3.94 -14.68
CA CYS A 257 14.99 -4.52 -13.35
C CYS A 257 13.81 -5.39 -12.93
N LEU A 258 12.75 -5.41 -13.74
CA LEU A 258 11.55 -6.19 -13.50
C LEU A 258 11.41 -7.35 -14.48
N THR A 259 11.87 -7.20 -15.72
CA THR A 259 11.75 -8.21 -16.77
C THR A 259 12.90 -9.22 -16.75
N ARG A 260 12.66 -10.42 -17.28
CA ARG A 260 13.67 -11.48 -17.38
C ARG A 260 13.94 -11.84 -18.86
N GLY A 261 15.19 -11.67 -19.28
CA GLY A 261 15.59 -11.97 -20.65
C GLY A 261 14.83 -11.11 -21.66
N ALA A 262 14.27 -11.74 -22.70
CA ALA A 262 13.53 -11.06 -23.76
C ALA A 262 12.00 -11.02 -23.53
N ASP A 263 11.48 -11.66 -22.47
CA ASP A 263 10.05 -11.64 -22.17
C ASP A 263 9.68 -10.34 -21.42
N PRO A 264 8.85 -9.47 -22.01
CA PRO A 264 8.45 -8.23 -21.37
C PRO A 264 7.26 -8.39 -20.41
N VAL A 265 6.66 -9.58 -20.31
CA VAL A 265 5.46 -9.81 -19.51
C VAL A 265 5.83 -9.95 -18.03
N ILE A 266 5.10 -9.23 -17.18
CA ILE A 266 5.22 -9.35 -15.72
C ILE A 266 3.82 -9.42 -15.09
N GLY A 267 3.69 -10.17 -14.01
CA GLY A 267 2.59 -10.10 -13.07
C GLY A 267 3.00 -9.35 -11.81
N ALA A 268 2.04 -8.75 -11.10
CA ALA A 268 2.31 -8.15 -9.80
C ALA A 268 1.12 -8.29 -8.85
N TRP A 269 1.43 -8.38 -7.56
CA TRP A 269 0.45 -8.33 -6.47
C TRP A 269 1.10 -7.69 -5.23
N THR A 270 0.28 -7.14 -4.35
CA THR A 270 0.71 -6.63 -3.05
C THR A 270 0.25 -7.58 -1.95
N THR A 271 1.01 -7.67 -0.87
CA THR A 271 0.62 -8.40 0.34
C THR A 271 0.93 -7.60 1.60
N ALA A 272 0.19 -7.87 2.67
CA ALA A 272 0.58 -7.46 4.01
C ALA A 272 0.61 -8.66 4.95
N SER A 273 1.64 -8.71 5.77
CA SER A 273 1.88 -9.76 6.75
C SER A 273 2.02 -9.18 8.15
N VAL A 274 1.43 -9.85 9.14
CA VAL A 274 1.61 -9.57 10.57
C VAL A 274 2.33 -10.73 11.25
N ARG A 275 2.72 -10.54 12.50
CA ARG A 275 3.28 -11.60 13.32
C ARG A 275 2.18 -12.52 13.85
N GLN A 276 2.45 -13.82 13.93
CA GLN A 276 1.47 -14.83 14.37
C GLN A 276 0.95 -14.62 15.80
N ALA A 277 1.79 -14.10 16.70
CA ALA A 277 1.44 -13.89 18.09
C ALA A 277 1.40 -12.40 18.44
N ARG A 278 0.36 -12.00 19.17
CA ARG A 278 0.20 -10.67 19.76
C ARG A 278 -0.12 -10.80 21.25
N LEU A 279 0.73 -10.24 22.09
CA LEU A 279 0.51 -10.09 23.52
C LEU A 279 0.14 -8.64 23.81
N VAL A 280 -0.95 -8.42 24.55
CA VAL A 280 -1.39 -7.08 24.99
C VAL A 280 -0.87 -6.84 26.40
N ASP A 281 -0.24 -5.69 26.61
CA ASP A 281 0.30 -5.29 27.91
C ASP A 281 -0.83 -4.68 28.76
N GLY A 282 -1.08 -5.22 29.96
CA GLY A 282 -2.07 -4.69 30.90
C GLY A 282 -1.65 -3.38 31.56
N THR A 283 -0.37 -3.02 31.47
CA THR A 283 0.21 -1.79 32.02
C THR A 283 1.19 -1.18 31.01
N PRO A 284 0.70 -0.72 29.85
CA PRO A 284 1.56 -0.34 28.74
C PRO A 284 2.40 0.90 29.08
N PRO A 285 3.70 0.94 28.72
CA PRO A 285 4.50 2.15 28.89
C PRO A 285 4.07 3.23 27.88
N SER A 286 4.44 4.48 28.15
CA SER A 286 4.15 5.61 27.26
C SER A 286 4.82 5.46 25.89
N GLY A 287 4.23 6.12 24.89
CA GLY A 287 4.75 6.17 23.52
C GLY A 287 3.99 5.32 22.51
N LEU A 288 4.29 5.54 21.24
CA LEU A 288 3.63 4.88 20.11
C LEU A 288 4.04 3.41 20.02
N ASN A 289 3.09 2.56 19.64
CA ASN A 289 3.30 1.12 19.41
C ASN A 289 3.93 0.37 20.61
N ARG A 290 3.59 0.76 21.85
CA ARG A 290 4.12 0.14 23.07
C ARG A 290 3.15 -0.80 23.79
N ALA A 291 1.86 -0.70 23.50
CA ALA A 291 0.81 -1.45 24.18
C ALA A 291 0.72 -2.93 23.81
N THR A 292 1.48 -3.36 22.79
CA THR A 292 1.53 -4.76 22.40
C THR A 292 2.97 -5.23 22.19
N ARG A 293 3.15 -6.54 22.22
CA ARG A 293 4.37 -7.25 21.80
C ARG A 293 3.98 -8.29 20.76
N GLN A 294 4.76 -8.35 19.69
CA GLN A 294 4.48 -9.17 18.52
C GLN A 294 5.57 -10.24 18.38
N GLY A 295 5.23 -11.45 17.96
CA GLY A 295 6.18 -12.56 17.86
C GLY A 295 5.76 -13.67 16.90
N GLY A 296 6.68 -14.61 16.64
CA GLY A 296 6.46 -15.71 15.69
C GLY A 296 6.77 -15.37 14.23
N ALA A 297 6.41 -16.27 13.32
CA ALA A 297 6.67 -16.09 11.90
C ALA A 297 5.80 -14.97 11.29
N TRP A 298 6.20 -14.45 10.13
CA TRP A 298 5.34 -13.60 9.31
C TRP A 298 4.20 -14.43 8.74
N THR A 299 2.97 -13.95 8.89
CA THR A 299 1.77 -14.54 8.32
C THR A 299 1.05 -13.50 7.49
N GLN A 300 0.81 -13.85 6.24
CA GLN A 300 0.09 -13.02 5.28
C GLN A 300 -1.39 -12.97 5.66
N VAL A 301 -1.94 -11.76 5.70
CA VAL A 301 -3.33 -11.50 6.09
C VAL A 301 -4.08 -10.64 5.08
N SER A 302 -3.37 -10.08 4.09
CA SER A 302 -3.95 -9.35 2.96
C SER A 302 -3.15 -9.67 1.70
N ARG A 303 -3.86 -9.83 0.58
CA ARG A 303 -3.32 -10.05 -0.76
C ARG A 303 -4.20 -9.35 -1.80
N LEU A 304 -3.58 -8.64 -2.75
CA LEU A 304 -4.32 -7.93 -3.78
C LEU A 304 -3.53 -7.80 -5.08
N GLY A 305 -4.20 -7.94 -6.23
CA GLY A 305 -3.58 -7.87 -7.55
C GLY A 305 -4.55 -7.54 -8.68
N MET A 306 -5.84 -7.80 -8.50
CA MET A 306 -6.93 -7.47 -9.42
C MET A 306 -8.12 -6.91 -8.63
N PRO A 307 -8.49 -5.63 -8.77
CA PRO A 307 -9.61 -5.06 -8.02
C PRO A 307 -10.90 -5.90 -8.11
N LEU A 308 -11.68 -5.91 -7.02
CA LEU A 308 -12.99 -6.57 -6.88
C LEU A 308 -13.03 -8.11 -6.85
N VAL A 309 -11.90 -8.81 -6.99
CA VAL A 309 -11.90 -10.28 -6.95
C VAL A 309 -12.33 -10.80 -5.57
N ASN A 310 -11.67 -10.38 -4.50
CA ASN A 310 -12.00 -10.85 -3.16
C ASN A 310 -13.31 -10.27 -2.65
N GLU A 311 -13.66 -9.07 -3.07
CA GLU A 311 -14.79 -8.28 -2.64
C GLU A 311 -16.10 -8.89 -3.13
N VAL A 312 -16.17 -9.19 -4.43
CA VAL A 312 -17.41 -9.59 -5.10
C VAL A 312 -17.40 -11.05 -5.56
N VAL A 313 -16.23 -11.62 -5.90
CA VAL A 313 -16.15 -12.97 -6.49
C VAL A 313 -15.89 -14.05 -5.44
N ILE A 314 -14.95 -13.81 -4.51
CA ILE A 314 -14.61 -14.80 -3.49
C ILE A 314 -15.72 -14.88 -2.44
N GLY A 315 -16.27 -16.10 -2.27
CA GLY A 315 -17.30 -16.37 -1.28
C GLY A 315 -16.84 -16.08 0.14
N LEU A 316 -17.74 -15.58 0.99
CA LEU A 316 -17.43 -15.10 2.35
C LEU A 316 -16.58 -16.08 3.19
N LYS A 317 -16.86 -17.39 3.10
CA LYS A 317 -16.13 -18.44 3.84
C LYS A 317 -14.66 -18.58 3.42
N ASP A 318 -14.30 -18.14 2.22
CA ASP A 318 -13.00 -18.37 1.58
C ASP A 318 -12.14 -17.10 1.54
N LYS A 319 -12.67 -15.92 1.88
CA LYS A 319 -11.95 -14.64 1.78
C LYS A 319 -10.67 -14.59 2.62
N ASP A 320 -10.70 -15.12 3.85
CA ASP A 320 -9.49 -15.18 4.69
C ASP A 320 -8.46 -16.18 4.14
N ARG A 321 -8.91 -17.31 3.60
CA ARG A 321 -8.02 -18.30 2.94
C ARG A 321 -7.37 -17.71 1.70
N PHE A 322 -8.13 -16.96 0.93
CA PHE A 322 -7.65 -16.26 -0.25
C PHE A 322 -6.60 -15.20 0.12
N ASN A 323 -6.85 -14.39 1.15
CA ASN A 323 -5.87 -13.43 1.68
C ASN A 323 -4.57 -14.10 2.16
N ALA A 324 -4.65 -15.34 2.66
CA ALA A 324 -3.50 -16.13 3.09
C ALA A 324 -2.79 -16.93 1.97
N SER A 325 -3.31 -16.92 0.75
CA SER A 325 -2.75 -17.69 -0.37
C SER A 325 -1.35 -17.22 -0.77
N LYS A 326 -0.48 -18.15 -1.14
CA LYS A 326 0.89 -17.90 -1.59
C LYS A 326 0.98 -18.15 -3.08
#